data_AF-A0A7C7AH65-F1
#
_entry.id   AF-A0A7C7AH65-F1
#
_cell.length_a   1.000
_cell.length_b   1.000
_cell.length_c   1.000
_cell.angle_alpha   90.00
_cell.angle_beta   90.00
_cell.angle_gamma   90.00
#
_symmetry.space_group_name_H-M   'P 1'
#
loop_
_entity.id
_entity.type
_entity.pdbx_description
1 polymer ?
#
loop_
_entity_poly.entity_id
_entity_poly.type
_entity_poly.pdbx_seq_one_letter_code
_entity_poly.pdbx_strand_id
1 'polypeptide(L)'
;GMTNRGAADFGKLFIESLTNNENNLVISSLLELGGTVYAFILTRRAVPSMEGFHYGLSYLASILMVIPSQLMGGFSFAKYAALDIWLQNIHHMGYGPGFSLTAETYYNFGWVGGILFSFVIGYFFTKMFNLRSKNKNKNEVLRLLSLIFLYNSIIVARFPFHNTVRNILYIYLIPYFLIMLLYNRKQKDRIKTNF
;
A
#
# COMPACT_ATOMS: atom_id res chain seq x y z
N GLY A 1 -37.71 11.33 -2.39
CA GLY A 1 -38.06 11.52 -0.97
C GLY A 1 -37.10 10.73 -0.13
N MET A 2 -36.24 11.40 0.64
CA MET A 2 -35.33 10.75 1.58
C MET A 2 -36.08 10.54 2.89
N THR A 3 -36.66 9.36 3.08
CA THR A 3 -37.23 8.95 4.36
C THR A 3 -36.11 8.68 5.36
N ASN A 4 -36.32 9.14 6.61
CA ASN A 4 -35.48 8.91 7.78
C ASN A 4 -35.07 7.43 7.88
N ARG A 5 -33.87 7.09 7.41
CA ARG A 5 -33.27 5.76 7.61
C ARG A 5 -32.75 5.70 9.04
N GLY A 6 -33.54 5.11 9.94
CA GLY A 6 -33.18 4.93 11.34
C GLY A 6 -32.34 3.68 11.56
N ALA A 7 -31.85 3.48 12.80
CA ALA A 7 -31.14 2.26 13.19
C ALA A 7 -31.96 0.98 12.96
N ALA A 8 -33.29 1.07 13.01
CA ALA A 8 -34.21 -0.04 12.71
C ALA A 8 -34.19 -0.45 11.23
N ASP A 9 -34.06 0.50 10.30
CA ASP A 9 -33.95 0.21 8.87
C ASP A 9 -32.58 -0.39 8.54
N PHE A 10 -31.52 0.07 9.23
CA PHE A 10 -30.21 -0.57 9.15
C PHE A 10 -30.27 -2.02 9.65
N GLY A 11 -30.93 -2.28 10.77
CA GLY A 11 -31.11 -3.63 11.30
C GLY A 11 -31.87 -4.55 10.34
N LYS A 12 -32.92 -4.04 9.68
CA LYS A 12 -33.65 -4.79 8.65
C LYS A 12 -32.77 -5.10 7.44
N LEU A 13 -32.08 -4.10 6.89
CA LEU A 13 -31.16 -4.29 5.77
C LEU A 13 -30.00 -5.23 6.12
N PHE A 14 -29.51 -5.18 7.35
CA PHE A 14 -28.46 -6.09 7.83
C PHE A 14 -28.96 -7.54 7.87
N ILE A 15 -30.12 -7.81 8.47
CA ILE A 15 -30.70 -9.16 8.48
C ILE A 15 -31.04 -9.64 7.06
N GLU A 16 -31.60 -8.77 6.22
CA GLU A 16 -31.90 -9.05 4.82
C GLU A 16 -30.62 -9.36 4.01
N SER A 17 -29.50 -8.69 4.31
CA SER A 17 -28.20 -9.00 3.73
C SER A 17 -27.58 -10.30 4.26
N LEU A 18 -28.04 -10.83 5.40
CA LEU A 18 -27.58 -12.12 5.93
C LEU A 18 -28.41 -13.30 5.41
N THR A 19 -29.68 -13.08 5.07
CA THR A 19 -30.59 -14.13 4.59
C THR A 19 -30.65 -14.25 3.07
N ASN A 20 -30.24 -13.21 2.32
CA ASN A 20 -30.13 -13.30 0.86
C ASN A 20 -28.94 -14.17 0.44
N ASN A 21 -29.21 -15.29 -0.25
CA ASN A 21 -28.18 -16.20 -0.76
C ASN A 21 -27.32 -15.59 -1.87
N GLU A 22 -27.84 -14.61 -2.62
CA GLU A 22 -27.11 -13.98 -3.74
C GLU A 22 -26.13 -12.89 -3.29
N ASN A 23 -26.40 -12.22 -2.17
CA ASN A 23 -25.60 -11.09 -1.65
C ASN A 23 -25.39 -11.21 -0.13
N ASN A 24 -25.04 -12.40 0.34
CA ASN A 24 -24.80 -12.61 1.76
C ASN A 24 -23.58 -11.79 2.22
N LEU A 25 -23.78 -10.84 3.13
CA LEU A 25 -22.73 -9.95 3.61
C LEU A 25 -21.51 -10.70 4.16
N VAL A 26 -21.72 -11.83 4.85
CA VAL A 26 -20.63 -12.66 5.39
C VAL A 26 -19.85 -13.29 4.26
N ILE A 27 -20.53 -13.89 3.27
CA ILE A 27 -19.88 -14.52 2.12
C ILE A 27 -19.11 -13.49 1.31
N SER A 28 -19.73 -12.34 1.00
CA SER A 28 -19.08 -11.24 0.27
C SER A 28 -17.85 -10.70 1.01
N SER A 29 -17.93 -10.55 2.32
CA SER A 29 -16.78 -10.13 3.14
C SER A 29 -15.65 -11.16 3.15
N LEU A 30 -15.99 -12.46 3.20
CA LEU A 30 -15.01 -13.54 3.12
C LEU A 30 -14.36 -13.63 1.74
N LEU A 31 -15.09 -13.37 0.66
CA LEU A 31 -14.55 -13.31 -0.70
C LEU A 31 -13.63 -12.10 -0.89
N GLU A 32 -14.02 -10.93 -0.36
CA GLU A 32 -13.22 -9.70 -0.36
C GLU A 32 -11.88 -9.88 0.41
N LEU A 33 -11.95 -10.36 1.65
CA LEU A 33 -10.78 -10.61 2.50
C LEU A 33 -9.97 -11.84 2.04
N GLY A 34 -10.62 -12.76 1.34
CA GLY A 34 -10.06 -14.02 0.86
C GLY A 34 -8.93 -13.82 -0.14
N GLY A 35 -8.95 -12.76 -0.95
CA GLY A 35 -7.89 -12.48 -1.94
C GLY A 35 -6.50 -12.36 -1.33
N THR A 36 -6.39 -11.68 -0.19
CA THR A 36 -5.11 -11.48 0.53
C THR A 36 -4.56 -12.79 1.10
N VAL A 37 -5.45 -13.62 1.68
CA VAL A 37 -5.11 -14.94 2.22
C VAL A 37 -4.77 -15.92 1.09
N TYR A 38 -5.51 -15.85 -0.01
CA TYR A 38 -5.30 -16.68 -1.19
C TYR A 38 -3.92 -16.44 -1.79
N ALA A 39 -3.52 -15.17 -1.99
CA ALA A 39 -2.18 -14.82 -2.45
C ALA A 39 -1.08 -15.37 -1.54
N PHE A 40 -1.27 -15.30 -0.21
CA PHE A 40 -0.34 -15.88 0.76
C PHE A 40 -0.24 -17.40 0.61
N ILE A 41 -1.36 -18.13 0.53
CA ILE A 41 -1.38 -19.59 0.38
C ILE A 41 -0.67 -20.02 -0.90
N LEU A 42 -0.95 -19.34 -2.02
CA LEU A 42 -0.30 -19.63 -3.31
C LEU A 42 1.20 -19.37 -3.26
N THR A 43 1.61 -18.28 -2.61
CA THR A 43 3.03 -17.97 -2.41
C THR A 43 3.70 -19.06 -1.55
N ARG A 44 3.02 -19.55 -0.50
CA ARG A 44 3.49 -20.67 0.34
C ARG A 44 3.63 -21.99 -0.42
N ARG A 45 2.80 -22.22 -1.44
CA ARG A 45 2.89 -23.38 -2.32
C ARG A 45 4.03 -23.26 -3.35
N ALA A 46 4.46 -22.04 -3.64
CA ALA A 46 5.57 -21.75 -4.54
C ALA A 46 6.92 -21.64 -3.84
N VAL A 47 6.97 -21.08 -2.64
CA VAL A 47 8.20 -20.82 -1.90
C VAL A 47 8.14 -21.53 -0.54
N PRO A 48 9.12 -22.38 -0.18
CA PRO A 48 10.39 -22.61 -0.87
C PRO A 48 10.40 -23.78 -1.88
N SER A 49 9.25 -24.39 -2.18
CA SER A 49 9.17 -25.68 -2.91
C SER A 49 9.51 -25.60 -4.39
N MET A 50 9.06 -24.56 -5.09
CA MET A 50 9.31 -24.34 -6.53
C MET A 50 10.47 -23.36 -6.74
N GLU A 51 10.59 -22.35 -5.87
CA GLU A 51 11.67 -21.38 -5.87
C GLU A 51 12.18 -21.15 -4.44
N GLY A 52 13.46 -20.79 -4.30
CA GLY A 52 14.03 -20.38 -3.02
C GLY A 52 13.50 -19.03 -2.53
N PHE A 53 13.84 -18.67 -1.28
CA PHE A 53 13.57 -17.33 -0.77
C PHE A 53 14.37 -16.27 -1.53
N HIS A 54 13.78 -15.07 -1.69
CA HIS A 54 14.34 -13.99 -2.52
C HIS A 54 15.08 -12.90 -1.73
N TYR A 55 15.21 -13.06 -0.41
CA TYR A 55 16.08 -12.27 0.49
C TYR A 55 15.98 -10.74 0.37
N GLY A 56 14.81 -10.22 0.02
CA GLY A 56 14.54 -8.78 -0.06
C GLY A 56 14.62 -8.21 -1.48
N LEU A 57 14.83 -9.04 -2.50
CA LEU A 57 14.93 -8.60 -3.89
C LEU A 57 13.70 -7.82 -4.35
N SER A 58 12.49 -8.25 -4.00
CA SER A 58 11.27 -7.54 -4.41
C SER A 58 11.14 -6.17 -3.74
N TYR A 59 11.59 -6.03 -2.50
CA TYR A 59 11.65 -4.74 -1.79
C TYR A 59 12.68 -3.79 -2.43
N LEU A 60 13.87 -4.31 -2.76
CA LEU A 60 14.90 -3.52 -3.43
C LEU A 60 14.44 -3.09 -4.83
N ALA A 61 13.89 -4.03 -5.61
CA ALA A 61 13.32 -3.74 -6.92
C ALA A 61 12.17 -2.73 -6.85
N SER A 62 11.36 -2.79 -5.78
CA SER A 62 10.28 -1.82 -5.55
C SER A 62 10.79 -0.39 -5.42
N ILE A 63 11.93 -0.20 -4.75
CA ILE A 63 12.62 1.09 -4.62
C ILE A 63 13.24 1.52 -5.95
N LEU A 64 13.89 0.60 -6.66
CA LEU A 64 14.62 0.91 -7.89
C LEU A 64 13.71 1.18 -9.10
N MET A 65 12.49 0.62 -9.15
CA MET A 65 11.58 0.86 -10.28
C MET A 65 11.10 2.30 -10.40
N VAL A 66 11.30 3.11 -9.36
CA VAL A 66 11.01 4.54 -9.35
C VAL A 66 11.76 5.24 -10.49
N ILE A 67 12.93 4.72 -10.84
CA ILE A 67 13.69 5.17 -11.99
C ILE A 67 12.99 4.67 -13.25
N PRO A 68 12.53 5.56 -14.15
CA PRO A 68 11.94 5.17 -15.42
C PRO A 68 12.89 4.26 -16.22
N SER A 69 12.36 3.21 -16.84
CA SER A 69 13.16 2.23 -17.59
C SER A 69 13.94 2.85 -18.75
N GLN A 70 13.42 3.94 -19.33
CA GLN A 70 14.09 4.71 -20.39
C GLN A 70 15.43 5.28 -19.94
N LEU A 71 15.56 5.67 -18.65
CA LEU A 71 16.81 6.16 -18.09
C LEU A 71 17.82 5.02 -17.81
N MET A 72 17.37 3.77 -17.87
CA MET A 72 18.18 2.56 -17.63
C MET A 72 18.38 1.74 -18.91
N GLY A 73 18.31 2.36 -20.08
CA GLY A 73 18.50 1.68 -21.37
C GLY A 73 17.44 0.61 -21.67
N GLY A 74 16.22 0.78 -21.15
CA GLY A 74 15.11 -0.16 -21.30
C GLY A 74 15.01 -1.22 -20.21
N PHE A 75 16.00 -1.32 -19.31
CA PHE A 75 15.91 -2.24 -18.17
C PHE A 75 14.82 -1.79 -17.20
N SER A 76 14.01 -2.72 -16.69
CA SER A 76 12.93 -2.44 -15.74
C SER A 76 13.01 -3.37 -14.54
N PHE A 77 13.07 -2.77 -13.34
CA PHE A 77 12.95 -3.51 -12.08
C PHE A 77 11.53 -3.98 -11.79
N ALA A 78 10.53 -3.54 -12.56
CA ALA A 78 9.14 -3.93 -12.38
C ALA A 78 8.95 -5.46 -12.41
N LYS A 79 9.73 -6.18 -13.21
CA LYS A 79 9.66 -7.65 -13.30
C LYS A 79 9.98 -8.40 -12.00
N TYR A 80 10.73 -7.78 -11.08
CA TYR A 80 11.07 -8.35 -9.78
C TYR A 80 10.17 -7.85 -8.65
N ALA A 81 9.45 -6.76 -8.90
CA ALA A 81 8.61 -6.12 -7.90
C ALA A 81 7.12 -6.48 -8.07
N ALA A 82 6.64 -6.63 -9.31
CA ALA A 82 5.26 -6.97 -9.64
C ALA A 82 4.94 -8.44 -9.31
N LEU A 83 4.82 -8.74 -8.02
CA LEU A 83 4.64 -10.10 -7.52
C LEU A 83 3.24 -10.68 -7.78
N ASP A 84 2.25 -9.83 -8.03
CA ASP A 84 0.94 -10.23 -8.54
C ASP A 84 1.06 -10.92 -9.92
N ILE A 85 1.89 -10.38 -10.81
CA ILE A 85 2.17 -10.96 -12.13
C ILE A 85 3.02 -12.23 -11.98
N TRP A 86 4.04 -12.22 -11.11
CA TRP A 86 4.82 -13.43 -10.82
C TRP A 86 3.92 -14.58 -10.33
N LEU A 87 3.02 -14.29 -9.38
CA LEU A 87 2.11 -15.27 -8.82
C LEU A 87 1.11 -15.81 -9.86
N GLN A 88 0.62 -14.93 -10.74
CA GLN A 88 -0.22 -15.32 -11.87
C GLN A 88 0.51 -16.30 -12.79
N ASN A 89 1.76 -15.99 -13.14
CA ASN A 89 2.55 -16.78 -14.08
C ASN A 89 2.94 -18.15 -13.52
N ILE A 90 3.40 -18.21 -12.26
CA ILE A 90 3.90 -19.45 -11.66
C ILE A 90 2.79 -20.48 -11.40
N HIS A 91 1.54 -20.03 -11.27
CA HIS A 91 0.36 -20.90 -11.13
C HIS A 91 -0.48 -20.99 -12.40
N HIS A 92 0.00 -20.47 -13.53
CA HIS A 92 -0.68 -20.49 -14.84
C HIS A 92 -2.14 -19.97 -14.80
N MET A 93 -2.37 -18.87 -14.08
CA MET A 93 -3.71 -18.32 -13.89
C MET A 93 -4.15 -17.42 -15.04
N GLY A 94 -5.41 -17.59 -15.49
CA GLY A 94 -6.05 -16.73 -16.48
C GLY A 94 -6.57 -15.39 -15.94
N TYR A 95 -6.39 -15.11 -14.65
CA TYR A 95 -6.81 -13.90 -13.96
C TYR A 95 -5.72 -13.40 -13.01
N GLY A 96 -5.77 -12.12 -12.64
CA GLY A 96 -4.84 -11.53 -11.67
C GLY A 96 -5.25 -11.86 -10.22
N PRO A 97 -4.49 -12.70 -9.48
CA PRO A 97 -4.85 -13.08 -8.11
C PRO A 97 -4.71 -11.93 -7.10
N GLY A 98 -4.02 -10.85 -7.50
CA GLY A 98 -3.54 -9.81 -6.60
C GLY A 98 -2.35 -10.29 -5.77
N PHE A 99 -1.94 -9.47 -4.80
CA PHE A 99 -0.87 -9.85 -3.88
C PHE A 99 -1.09 -9.20 -2.51
N SER A 100 -0.19 -9.49 -1.56
CA SER A 100 -0.25 -8.85 -0.24
C SER A 100 1.14 -8.66 0.34
N LEU A 101 1.27 -7.66 1.21
CA LEU A 101 2.52 -7.39 1.91
C LEU A 101 2.96 -8.57 2.79
N THR A 102 2.01 -9.30 3.36
CA THR A 102 2.25 -10.52 4.13
C THR A 102 2.77 -11.65 3.24
N ALA A 103 2.23 -11.82 2.03
CA ALA A 103 2.76 -12.77 1.06
C ALA A 103 4.18 -12.38 0.63
N GLU A 104 4.46 -11.08 0.46
CA GLU A 104 5.77 -10.57 0.05
C GLU A 104 6.86 -10.75 1.13
N THR A 105 6.53 -10.50 2.38
CA THR A 105 7.46 -10.74 3.50
C THR A 105 7.82 -12.22 3.59
N TYR A 106 6.84 -13.12 3.42
CA TYR A 106 7.09 -14.55 3.36
C TYR A 106 7.90 -14.96 2.11
N TYR A 107 7.57 -14.42 0.94
CA TYR A 107 8.29 -14.65 -0.33
C TYR A 107 9.79 -14.35 -0.21
N ASN A 108 10.14 -13.29 0.52
CA ASN A 108 11.53 -12.89 0.70
C ASN A 108 12.24 -13.61 1.85
N PHE A 109 11.54 -13.88 2.96
CA PHE A 109 12.21 -14.19 4.23
C PHE A 109 11.60 -15.38 5.00
N GLY A 110 10.58 -16.03 4.45
CA GLY A 110 9.86 -17.13 5.10
C GLY A 110 9.11 -16.70 6.36
N TRP A 111 8.80 -17.66 7.24
CA TRP A 111 8.00 -17.40 8.44
C TRP A 111 8.71 -16.47 9.43
N VAL A 112 9.86 -16.89 9.96
CA VAL A 112 10.57 -16.15 11.01
C VAL A 112 11.07 -14.81 10.48
N GLY A 113 11.76 -14.82 9.33
CA GLY A 113 12.28 -13.60 8.73
C GLY A 113 11.16 -12.67 8.25
N GLY A 114 10.05 -13.22 7.73
CA GLY A 114 8.91 -12.43 7.29
C GLY A 114 8.21 -11.71 8.45
N ILE A 115 8.03 -12.38 9.60
CA ILE A 115 7.49 -11.77 10.82
C ILE A 115 8.41 -10.64 11.31
N LEU A 116 9.73 -10.90 11.40
CA LEU A 116 10.70 -9.89 11.83
C LEU A 116 10.71 -8.68 10.88
N PHE A 117 10.69 -8.92 9.57
CA PHE A 117 10.67 -7.84 8.58
C PHE A 117 9.34 -7.06 8.60
N SER A 118 8.22 -7.71 8.93
CA SER A 118 6.95 -7.03 9.14
C SER A 118 7.02 -5.99 10.27
N PHE A 119 7.77 -6.26 11.35
CA PHE A 119 8.02 -5.25 12.38
C PHE A 119 8.85 -4.07 11.87
N VAL A 120 9.83 -4.32 10.99
CA VAL A 120 10.62 -3.25 10.36
C VAL A 120 9.72 -2.35 9.51
N ILE A 121 8.83 -2.94 8.71
CA ILE A 121 7.84 -2.19 7.94
C ILE A 121 6.90 -1.41 8.87
N GLY A 122 6.34 -2.06 9.91
CA GLY A 122 5.44 -1.41 10.86
C GLY A 122 6.11 -0.23 11.58
N TYR A 123 7.38 -0.37 11.96
CA TYR A 123 8.18 0.72 12.51
C TYR A 123 8.33 1.88 11.54
N PHE A 124 8.63 1.59 10.27
CA PHE A 124 8.73 2.60 9.22
C PHE A 124 7.40 3.36 9.03
N PHE A 125 6.27 2.65 8.96
CA PHE A 125 4.94 3.25 8.87
C PHE A 125 4.64 4.12 10.11
N THR A 126 5.00 3.66 11.30
CA THR A 126 4.84 4.43 12.54
C THR A 126 5.61 5.75 12.48
N LYS A 127 6.84 5.74 11.95
CA LYS A 127 7.62 6.98 11.76
C LYS A 127 6.97 7.91 10.76
N MET A 128 6.45 7.40 9.64
CA MET A 128 5.76 8.21 8.65
C MET A 128 4.48 8.86 9.19
N PHE A 129 3.72 8.16 10.05
CA PHE A 129 2.51 8.70 10.66
C PHE A 129 2.77 9.70 11.79
N ASN A 130 3.92 9.61 12.46
CA ASN A 130 4.22 10.39 13.68
C ASN A 130 5.20 11.56 13.42
N LEU A 131 5.16 12.15 12.23
CA LEU A 131 6.03 13.27 11.87
C LEU A 131 5.60 14.56 12.59
N ARG A 132 6.52 15.12 13.38
CA ARG A 132 6.35 16.39 14.09
C ARG A 132 7.44 17.38 13.66
N SER A 133 7.04 18.61 13.37
CA SER A 133 7.90 19.77 13.12
C SER A 133 7.75 20.80 14.24
N LYS A 134 8.81 21.59 14.50
CA LYS A 134 8.74 22.71 15.45
C LYS A 134 7.88 23.88 14.93
N ASN A 135 7.58 23.92 13.63
CA ASN A 135 6.77 24.96 13.00
C ASN A 135 5.31 24.50 12.86
N LYS A 136 4.36 25.23 13.47
CA LYS A 136 2.93 24.91 13.46
C LYS A 136 2.35 24.74 12.04
N ASN A 137 2.69 25.62 11.08
CA ASN A 137 2.17 25.52 9.71
C ASN A 137 2.74 24.30 8.97
N LYS A 138 3.99 23.92 9.26
CA LYS A 138 4.58 22.68 8.72
C LYS A 138 3.91 21.44 9.32
N ASN A 139 3.44 21.50 10.57
CA ASN A 139 2.71 20.40 11.20
C ASN A 139 1.36 20.13 10.54
N GLU A 140 0.62 21.16 10.13
CA GLU A 140 -0.67 20.98 9.47
C GLU A 140 -0.52 20.26 8.13
N VAL A 141 0.44 20.68 7.30
CA VAL A 141 0.75 20.03 6.02
C VAL A 141 1.21 18.58 6.23
N LEU A 142 2.13 18.34 7.16
CA LEU A 142 2.61 16.98 7.48
C LEU A 142 1.48 16.07 7.97
N ARG A 143 0.56 16.61 8.79
CA ARG A 143 -0.60 15.87 9.28
C ARG A 143 -1.56 15.51 8.14
N LEU A 144 -1.85 16.43 7.22
CA LEU A 144 -2.66 16.13 6.03
C LEU A 144 -2.01 15.06 5.15
N LEU A 145 -0.70 15.19 4.88
CA LEU A 145 0.03 14.20 4.08
C LEU A 145 0.07 12.82 4.77
N SER A 146 0.18 12.76 6.10
CA SER A 146 0.10 11.50 6.84
C SER A 146 -1.27 10.83 6.75
N LEU A 147 -2.36 11.61 6.72
CA LEU A 147 -3.72 11.08 6.53
C LEU A 147 -3.94 10.54 5.13
N ILE A 148 -3.42 11.24 4.11
CA ILE A 148 -3.44 10.77 2.73
C ILE A 148 -2.63 9.47 2.60
N PHE A 149 -1.45 9.41 3.23
CA PHE A 149 -0.62 8.20 3.24
C PHE A 149 -1.33 7.04 3.96
N LEU A 150 -2.03 7.31 5.06
CA LEU A 150 -2.81 6.30 5.79
C LEU A 150 -3.92 5.73 4.92
N TYR A 151 -4.73 6.59 4.27
CA TYR A 151 -5.78 6.17 3.35
C TYR A 151 -5.24 5.29 2.23
N ASN A 152 -4.13 5.71 1.60
CA ASN A 152 -3.48 4.94 0.55
C ASN A 152 -2.94 3.60 1.07
N SER A 153 -2.40 3.56 2.29
CA SER A 153 -1.88 2.35 2.90
C SER A 153 -2.96 1.30 3.14
N ILE A 154 -4.17 1.72 3.51
CA ILE A 154 -5.33 0.84 3.68
C ILE A 154 -5.72 0.20 2.34
N ILE A 155 -5.76 1.00 1.27
CA ILE A 155 -6.09 0.51 -0.09
C ILE A 155 -5.00 -0.42 -0.63
N VAL A 156 -3.73 -0.08 -0.39
CA VAL A 156 -2.57 -0.83 -0.91
C VAL A 156 -2.31 -2.14 -0.18
N ALA A 157 -3.03 -2.45 0.90
CA ALA A 157 -2.90 -3.72 1.62
C ALA A 157 -3.06 -4.97 0.71
N ARG A 158 -3.77 -4.82 -0.43
CA ARG A 158 -3.99 -5.86 -1.46
C ARG A 158 -3.09 -5.72 -2.70
N PHE A 159 -1.89 -5.17 -2.55
CA PHE A 159 -0.91 -5.02 -3.63
C PHE A 159 0.51 -5.34 -3.15
N PRO A 160 1.44 -5.64 -4.08
CA PRO A 160 2.85 -5.74 -3.73
C PRO A 160 3.40 -4.38 -3.27
N PHE A 161 4.51 -4.41 -2.53
CA PHE A 161 5.13 -3.29 -1.84
C PHE A 161 5.51 -2.13 -2.77
N HIS A 162 5.70 -2.38 -4.06
CA HIS A 162 5.95 -1.32 -5.02
C HIS A 162 4.86 -0.26 -5.07
N ASN A 163 3.61 -0.62 -4.82
CA ASN A 163 2.53 0.36 -4.78
C ASN A 163 2.70 1.29 -3.57
N THR A 164 3.19 0.78 -2.44
CA THR A 164 3.56 1.60 -1.28
C THR A 164 4.68 2.56 -1.65
N VAL A 165 5.74 2.08 -2.32
CA VAL A 165 6.85 2.93 -2.76
C VAL A 165 6.38 4.04 -3.70
N ARG A 166 5.57 3.71 -4.70
CA ARG A 166 4.97 4.70 -5.63
C ARG A 166 4.15 5.74 -4.87
N ASN A 167 3.33 5.33 -3.91
CA ASN A 167 2.53 6.25 -3.11
C ASN A 167 3.40 7.16 -2.24
N ILE A 168 4.45 6.63 -1.61
CA ILE A 168 5.41 7.43 -0.83
C ILE A 168 6.06 8.49 -1.72
N LEU A 169 6.42 8.16 -2.95
CA LEU A 169 7.12 9.11 -3.81
C LEU A 169 6.17 10.13 -4.45
N TYR A 170 5.16 9.65 -5.16
CA TYR A 170 4.30 10.51 -5.97
C TYR A 170 3.24 11.24 -5.16
N ILE A 171 2.74 10.63 -4.08
CA ILE A 171 1.64 11.20 -3.29
C ILE A 171 2.18 11.92 -2.04
N TYR A 172 3.31 11.47 -1.49
CA TYR A 172 3.86 12.04 -0.26
C TYR A 172 5.07 12.96 -0.50
N LEU A 173 6.19 12.43 -1.02
CA LEU A 173 7.46 13.17 -1.11
C LEU A 173 7.42 14.32 -2.13
N ILE A 174 6.93 14.07 -3.35
CA ILE A 174 6.87 15.12 -4.39
C ILE A 174 5.99 16.30 -3.93
N PRO A 175 4.74 16.09 -3.47
CA PRO A 175 3.93 17.20 -2.96
C PRO A 175 4.55 17.90 -1.75
N TYR A 176 5.16 17.14 -0.83
CA TYR A 176 5.86 17.72 0.34
C TYR A 176 6.97 18.68 -0.09
N PHE A 177 7.87 18.26 -0.99
CA PHE A 177 8.97 19.09 -1.47
C PHE A 177 8.48 20.30 -2.25
N LEU A 178 7.46 20.16 -3.10
CA LEU A 178 6.86 21.27 -3.82
C LEU A 178 6.26 22.32 -2.87
N ILE A 179 5.50 21.90 -1.86
CA ILE A 179 4.93 22.81 -0.86
C ILE A 179 6.04 23.51 -0.07
N MET A 180 7.10 22.78 0.30
CA MET A 180 8.23 23.36 1.03
C MET A 180 8.99 24.39 0.20
N LEU A 181 9.22 24.11 -1.09
CA LEU A 181 9.84 25.06 -2.02
C LEU A 181 9.01 26.33 -2.19
N LEU A 182 7.70 26.19 -2.39
CA LEU A 182 6.78 27.34 -2.51
C LEU A 182 6.69 28.16 -1.21
N TYR A 183 6.66 27.49 -0.05
CA TYR A 183 6.64 28.13 1.25
C TYR A 183 7.91 28.94 1.52
N ASN A 184 9.08 28.34 1.23
CA ASN A 184 10.37 29.00 1.41
C ASN A 184 10.52 30.21 0.46
N ARG A 185 9.99 30.14 -0.77
CA ARG A 185 9.95 31.28 -1.71
C ARG A 185 9.09 32.42 -1.17
N LYS A 186 7.83 32.14 -0.77
CA LYS A 186 6.93 33.16 -0.21
C LYS A 186 7.48 33.84 1.05
N GLN A 187 8.17 33.11 1.92
CA GLN A 187 8.86 33.71 3.07
C GLN A 187 9.99 34.65 2.65
N LYS A 188 10.82 34.23 1.69
CA LYS A 188 11.92 35.05 1.16
C LYS A 188 11.40 36.33 0.48
N ASP A 189 10.29 36.25 -0.24
CA ASP A 189 9.67 37.40 -0.90
C ASP A 189 9.05 38.38 0.11
N ARG A 190 8.38 37.89 1.17
CA ARG A 190 7.86 38.73 2.26
C ARG A 190 8.96 39.49 3.03
N ILE A 191 10.13 38.89 3.19
CA ILE A 191 11.27 39.56 3.85
C ILE A 191 11.82 40.68 2.96
N LYS A 192 11.85 40.49 1.63
CA LYS A 192 12.36 41.51 0.69
C LYS A 192 11.44 42.73 0.52
N THR A 193 10.13 42.59 0.69
CA THR A 193 9.15 43.70 0.57
C THR A 193 9.06 44.59 1.82
N ASN A 194 9.71 44.19 2.92
CA ASN A 194 9.74 44.95 4.18
C ASN A 194 11.06 45.75 4.37
N PHE A 195 11.88 45.83 3.32
CA PHE A 195 13.04 46.72 3.19
C PHE A 195 12.81 47.65 2.00
#